data_AF-A0A944PCB8-F1
#
_entry.id   AF-A0A944PCB8-F1
#
_cell.length_a   1.000
_cell.length_b   1.000
_cell.length_c   1.000
_cell.angle_alpha   90.00
_cell.angle_beta   90.00
_cell.angle_gamma   90.00
#
_symmetry.space_group_name_H-M   'P 1'
#
loop_
_entity.id
_entity.type
_entity.pdbx_description
1 polymer ?
#
loop_
_entity_poly.entity_id
_entity_poly.type
_entity_poly.pdbx_seq_one_letter_code
_entity_poly.pdbx_strand_id
1 'polypeptide(L)'
;MDTKNLFMTPTTARLIRAEYALGLVVSVVLFFTHLDEIRWWVAIGLFLYIDLIGYIPGAIAFRRKGHGDIPKGYYLAYNVMHSLVTQGLVALAWIWLWGAEWALLALAIHLFGDRALFGNFLKPFGLRFEPEAHQAYRRFHSEFTTAAPTGGNDALRTVT
;
A
#
# COMPACT_ATOMS: atom_id res chain seq x y z
N MET A 1 -4.66 -0.61 5.75
CA MET A 1 -4.30 -1.80 6.54
C MET A 1 -2.80 -1.93 6.56
N ASP A 2 -2.26 -2.47 7.64
CA ASP A 2 -0.84 -2.79 7.73
C ASP A 2 -0.65 -4.30 7.89
N THR A 3 0.60 -4.74 7.77
CA THR A 3 0.99 -6.15 7.81
C THR A 3 0.70 -6.87 9.13
N LYS A 4 0.45 -6.14 10.22
CA LYS A 4 0.19 -6.68 11.57
C LYS A 4 -1.26 -6.55 12.00
N ASN A 5 -2.05 -5.70 11.33
CA ASN A 5 -3.45 -5.40 11.62
C ASN A 5 -4.30 -5.53 10.33
N LEU A 6 -4.36 -6.76 9.81
CA LEU A 6 -5.15 -7.07 8.62
C LEU A 6 -6.63 -7.13 9.01
N PHE A 7 -7.37 -6.02 8.89
CA PHE A 7 -8.85 -5.98 9.04
C PHE A 7 -9.60 -6.80 7.95
N MET A 8 -8.91 -7.71 7.27
CA MET A 8 -9.38 -8.68 6.29
C MET A 8 -9.00 -10.08 6.76
N THR A 9 -9.77 -11.08 6.35
CA THR A 9 -9.32 -12.47 6.53
C THR A 9 -8.02 -12.72 5.77
N PRO A 10 -7.18 -13.68 6.18
CA PRO A 10 -5.93 -13.99 5.48
C PRO A 10 -6.13 -14.30 3.99
N THR A 11 -7.20 -15.01 3.64
CA THR A 11 -7.53 -15.33 2.24
C THR A 11 -7.88 -14.08 1.45
N THR A 12 -8.75 -13.22 1.97
CA THR A 12 -9.12 -11.94 1.33
C THR A 12 -7.89 -11.05 1.15
N ALA A 13 -7.02 -10.95 2.17
CA ALA A 13 -5.79 -10.18 2.08
C ALA A 13 -4.85 -10.71 0.98
N ARG A 14 -4.71 -12.04 0.83
CA ARG A 14 -3.90 -12.64 -0.25
C ARG A 14 -4.49 -12.39 -1.63
N LEU A 15 -5.81 -12.50 -1.79
CA LEU A 15 -6.47 -12.24 -3.07
C LEU A 15 -6.26 -10.79 -3.52
N ILE A 16 -6.45 -9.82 -2.63
CA ILE A 16 -6.19 -8.41 -2.94
C ILE A 16 -4.72 -8.18 -3.29
N ARG A 17 -3.78 -8.81 -2.56
CA ARG A 17 -2.36 -8.75 -2.92
C ARG A 17 -2.08 -9.34 -4.29
N ALA A 18 -2.80 -10.39 -4.70
CA ALA A 18 -2.65 -10.99 -6.02
C ALA A 18 -3.11 -10.05 -7.14
N GLU A 19 -4.19 -9.27 -6.94
CA GLU A 19 -4.61 -8.23 -7.89
C GLU A 19 -3.51 -7.19 -8.11
N TYR A 20 -2.92 -6.69 -7.01
CA TYR A 20 -1.79 -5.77 -7.09
C TYR A 20 -0.53 -6.42 -7.66
N ALA A 21 -0.30 -7.71 -7.40
CA ALA A 21 0.82 -8.45 -7.97
C ALA A 21 0.71 -8.55 -9.49
N LEU A 22 -0.50 -8.78 -10.03
CA LEU A 22 -0.72 -8.76 -11.47
C LEU A 22 -0.42 -7.37 -12.05
N GLY A 23 -0.92 -6.30 -11.44
CA GLY A 23 -0.62 -4.93 -11.85
C GLY A 23 0.88 -4.62 -11.81
N LEU A 24 1.58 -5.08 -10.78
CA LEU A 24 3.03 -4.97 -10.65
C LEU A 24 3.74 -5.71 -11.77
N VAL A 25 3.40 -6.98 -12.03
CA VAL A 25 4.02 -7.79 -13.09
C VAL A 25 3.86 -7.12 -14.45
N VAL A 26 2.65 -6.68 -14.80
CA VAL A 26 2.39 -5.99 -16.07
C VAL A 26 3.23 -4.72 -16.16
N SER A 27 3.26 -3.91 -15.11
CA SER A 27 3.99 -2.63 -15.09
C SER A 27 5.50 -2.85 -15.19
N VAL A 28 6.04 -3.84 -14.48
CA VAL A 28 7.46 -4.23 -14.54
C VAL A 28 7.81 -4.76 -15.91
N VAL A 29 7.03 -5.69 -16.48
CA VAL A 29 7.30 -6.22 -17.84
C VAL A 29 7.35 -5.08 -18.85
N LEU A 30 6.35 -4.19 -18.86
CA LEU A 30 6.33 -3.04 -19.77
C LEU A 30 7.51 -2.08 -19.55
N PHE A 31 7.92 -1.85 -18.31
CA PHE A 31 9.07 -1.02 -17.99
C PHE A 31 10.37 -1.65 -18.51
N PHE A 32 10.55 -2.96 -18.32
CA PHE A 32 11.74 -3.67 -18.77
C PHE A 32 11.81 -3.89 -20.29
N THR A 33 10.66 -3.93 -20.99
CA THR A 33 10.66 -4.01 -22.46
C THR A 33 10.95 -2.68 -23.15
N HIS A 34 10.93 -1.56 -22.44
CA HIS A 34 11.16 -0.21 -22.97
C HIS A 34 12.27 0.54 -22.21
N LEU A 35 13.30 -0.18 -21.72
CA LEU A 35 14.39 0.41 -20.91
C LEU A 35 15.16 1.54 -21.60
N ASP A 36 15.29 1.46 -22.91
CA ASP A 36 15.96 2.44 -23.76
C ASP A 36 15.10 3.69 -23.99
N GLU A 37 13.78 3.60 -23.84
CA GLU A 37 12.85 4.72 -23.96
C GLU A 37 12.59 5.41 -22.61
N ILE A 38 13.05 4.83 -21.50
CA ILE A 38 12.82 5.38 -20.17
C ILE A 38 13.74 6.56 -19.89
N ARG A 39 13.12 7.71 -19.62
CA ARG A 39 13.78 8.86 -19.00
C ARG A 39 14.06 8.56 -17.53
N TRP A 40 15.22 7.96 -17.27
CA TRP A 40 15.63 7.47 -15.94
C TRP A 40 15.50 8.49 -14.81
N TRP A 41 15.90 9.75 -15.03
CA TRP A 41 15.76 10.78 -14.00
C TRP A 41 14.29 11.04 -13.62
N VAL A 42 13.37 10.97 -14.58
CA VAL A 42 11.93 11.08 -14.33
C VAL A 42 11.44 9.85 -13.56
N ALA A 43 11.79 8.65 -14.03
CA ALA A 43 11.37 7.41 -13.38
C ALA A 43 11.85 7.34 -11.92
N ILE A 44 13.12 7.65 -11.66
CA ILE A 44 13.70 7.70 -10.31
C ILE A 44 13.00 8.76 -9.46
N GLY A 45 12.76 9.96 -10.01
CA GLY A 45 12.07 11.03 -9.30
C GLY A 45 10.64 10.64 -8.91
N LEU A 46 9.86 10.10 -9.86
CA LEU A 46 8.49 9.64 -9.66
C LEU A 46 8.41 8.45 -8.69
N PHE A 47 9.41 7.58 -8.66
CA PHE A 47 9.48 6.50 -7.67
C PHE A 47 9.76 7.07 -6.27
N LEU A 48 10.84 7.83 -6.11
CA LEU A 48 11.33 8.22 -4.79
C LEU A 48 10.48 9.29 -4.11
N TYR A 49 9.85 10.21 -4.84
CA TYR A 49 9.16 11.34 -4.20
C TYR A 49 7.94 10.90 -3.36
N ILE A 50 7.32 9.75 -3.69
CA ILE A 50 6.21 9.16 -2.94
C ILE A 50 6.63 8.92 -1.49
N ASP A 51 7.79 8.31 -1.28
CA ASP A 51 8.31 8.00 0.06
C ASP A 51 8.97 9.19 0.73
N LEU A 52 9.71 10.00 -0.04
CA LEU A 52 10.40 11.19 0.49
C LEU A 52 9.40 12.17 1.12
N ILE A 53 8.21 12.31 0.54
CA ILE A 53 7.15 13.18 1.06
C ILE A 53 6.21 12.40 1.99
N GLY A 54 5.80 11.19 1.59
CA GLY A 54 4.73 10.45 2.25
C GLY A 54 5.18 9.66 3.48
N TYR A 55 6.29 8.94 3.39
CA TYR A 55 6.67 7.93 4.39
C TYR A 55 7.80 8.37 5.31
N ILE A 56 8.92 8.79 4.73
CA ILE A 56 10.18 9.06 5.44
C ILE A 56 10.01 10.08 6.58
N PRO A 57 9.31 11.22 6.40
CA PRO A 57 9.13 12.18 7.48
C PRO A 57 8.39 11.59 8.68
N GLY A 58 7.35 10.78 8.44
CA GLY A 58 6.57 10.12 9.49
C GLY A 58 7.37 9.03 10.20
N ALA A 59 8.13 8.22 9.45
CA ALA A 59 8.98 7.16 10.00
C ALA A 59 10.08 7.74 10.92
N ILE A 60 10.70 8.85 10.50
CA ILE A 60 11.68 9.58 11.31
C ILE A 60 11.01 10.12 12.58
N ALA A 61 9.85 10.77 12.46
CA ALA A 61 9.12 11.31 13.61
C ALA A 61 8.73 10.21 14.61
N PHE A 62 8.27 9.06 14.12
CA PHE A 62 7.89 7.91 14.93
C PHE A 62 9.07 7.32 15.69
N ARG A 63 10.21 7.13 15.01
CA ARG A 63 11.45 6.66 15.64
C ARG A 63 11.96 7.63 16.70
N ARG A 64 11.94 8.94 16.41
CA ARG A 64 12.37 9.99 17.36
C ARG A 64 11.47 10.08 18.59
N LYS A 65 10.19 9.69 18.47
CA LYS A 65 9.24 9.61 19.58
C LYS A 65 9.31 8.28 20.34
N GLY A 66 10.25 7.39 20.02
CA GLY A 66 10.38 6.10 20.69
C GLY A 66 9.15 5.21 20.47
N HIS A 67 8.62 5.16 19.25
CA HIS A 67 7.43 4.38 18.88
C HIS A 67 6.10 4.91 19.48
N GLY A 68 6.09 6.18 19.92
CA GLY A 68 4.89 6.85 20.41
C GLY A 68 3.97 7.39 19.32
N ASP A 69 2.88 8.04 19.75
CA ASP A 69 1.97 8.73 18.84
C ASP A 69 2.64 9.92 18.14
N ILE A 70 2.36 10.03 16.84
CA ILE A 70 2.80 11.15 16.01
C ILE A 70 1.60 11.91 15.45
N PRO A 71 1.75 13.19 15.08
CA PRO A 71 0.69 13.97 14.46
C PRO A 71 0.04 13.30 13.25
N LYS A 72 -1.29 13.45 13.14
CA LYS A 72 -2.08 12.90 12.01
C LYS A 72 -1.64 13.43 10.65
N GLY A 73 -0.94 14.57 10.59
CA GLY A 73 -0.38 15.12 9.36
C GLY A 73 0.56 14.14 8.64
N TYR A 74 1.32 13.32 9.37
CA TYR A 74 2.18 12.29 8.76
C TYR A 74 1.37 11.16 8.12
N TYR A 75 0.24 10.77 8.73
CA TYR A 75 -0.68 9.79 8.14
C TYR A 75 -1.36 10.34 6.90
N LEU A 76 -1.76 11.62 6.92
CA LEU A 76 -2.33 12.29 5.77
C LEU A 76 -1.32 12.37 4.63
N ALA A 77 -0.09 12.81 4.89
CA ALA A 77 0.98 12.86 3.90
C ALA A 77 1.22 11.48 3.28
N TYR A 78 1.37 10.44 4.10
CA TYR A 78 1.51 9.07 3.63
C TYR A 78 0.33 8.68 2.72
N ASN A 79 -0.90 8.85 3.20
CA ASN A 79 -2.10 8.40 2.49
C ASN A 79 -2.33 9.17 1.18
N VAL A 80 -2.05 10.46 1.15
CA VAL A 80 -2.13 11.27 -0.08
C VAL A 80 -1.09 10.78 -1.08
N MET A 81 0.17 10.61 -0.67
CA MET A 81 1.24 10.17 -1.58
C MET A 81 1.06 8.73 -2.04
N HIS A 82 0.57 7.83 -1.18
CA HIS A 82 0.38 6.40 -1.50
C HIS A 82 -1.02 6.08 -2.06
N SER A 83 -1.81 7.09 -2.39
CA SER A 83 -3.12 6.91 -3.02
C SER A 83 -2.98 6.71 -4.52
N LEU A 84 -3.64 5.68 -5.05
CA LEU A 84 -3.78 5.49 -6.50
C LEU A 84 -4.51 6.65 -7.17
N VAL A 85 -5.44 7.31 -6.45
CA VAL A 85 -6.14 8.49 -6.99
C VAL A 85 -5.14 9.62 -7.20
N THR A 86 -4.33 9.94 -6.20
CA THR A 86 -3.32 11.01 -6.31
C THR A 86 -2.32 10.71 -7.41
N GLN A 87 -1.76 9.49 -7.43
CA GLN A 87 -0.75 9.15 -8.43
C GLN A 87 -1.32 9.01 -9.84
N GLY A 88 -2.58 8.58 -9.97
CA GLY A 88 -3.30 8.62 -11.23
C GLY A 88 -3.49 10.06 -11.73
N LEU A 89 -3.85 11.00 -10.85
CA LEU A 89 -3.96 12.41 -11.22
C LEU A 89 -2.60 13.02 -11.60
N VAL A 90 -1.52 12.66 -10.89
CA VAL A 90 -0.15 13.07 -11.25
C VAL A 90 0.22 12.54 -12.64
N ALA A 91 -0.03 11.26 -12.92
CA ALA A 91 0.23 10.67 -14.23
C ALA A 91 -0.59 11.36 -15.34
N LEU A 92 -1.88 11.59 -15.11
CA LEU A 92 -2.75 12.28 -16.08
C LEU A 92 -2.32 13.72 -16.33
N ALA A 93 -1.98 14.47 -15.27
CA ALA A 93 -1.45 15.82 -15.40
C ALA A 93 -0.12 15.83 -16.16
N TRP A 94 0.73 14.83 -15.91
CA TRP A 94 1.99 14.69 -16.64
C TRP A 94 1.77 14.42 -18.12
N ILE A 95 0.89 13.46 -18.45
CA ILE A 95 0.53 13.14 -19.84
C ILE A 95 -0.02 14.38 -20.54
N TRP A 96 -0.84 15.17 -19.86
CA TRP A 96 -1.41 16.39 -20.42
C TRP A 96 -0.34 17.46 -20.74
N LEU A 97 0.68 17.61 -19.90
CA LEU A 97 1.71 18.65 -20.04
C LEU A 97 2.89 18.25 -20.94
N TRP A 98 3.30 16.97 -20.89
CA TRP A 98 4.53 16.49 -21.51
C TRP A 98 4.35 15.28 -22.43
N GLY A 99 3.13 14.75 -22.52
CA GLY A 99 2.84 13.52 -23.25
C GLY A 99 3.05 12.25 -22.42
N ALA A 100 2.58 11.13 -22.95
CA ALA A 100 2.77 9.83 -22.33
C ALA A 100 4.21 9.33 -22.50
N GLU A 101 4.79 8.81 -21.42
CA GLU A 101 6.12 8.20 -21.44
C GLU A 101 6.20 7.02 -20.47
N TRP A 102 7.09 6.07 -20.75
CA TRP A 102 7.26 4.84 -19.97
C TRP A 102 7.76 5.08 -18.54
N ALA A 103 8.39 6.23 -18.28
CA ALA A 103 8.83 6.61 -16.94
C ALA A 103 7.66 6.69 -15.94
N LEU A 104 6.44 6.96 -16.40
CA LEU A 104 5.24 6.99 -15.54
C LEU A 104 4.90 5.64 -14.91
N LEU A 105 5.37 4.52 -15.50
CA LEU A 105 5.22 3.20 -14.90
C LEU A 105 5.91 3.09 -13.54
N ALA A 106 6.90 3.94 -13.24
CA ALA A 106 7.52 4.00 -11.92
C ALA A 106 6.50 4.26 -10.79
N LEU A 107 5.46 5.06 -11.05
CA LEU A 107 4.37 5.31 -10.10
C LEU A 107 3.59 4.03 -9.80
N ALA A 108 3.23 3.28 -10.86
CA ALA A 108 2.51 2.03 -10.75
C ALA A 108 3.37 0.97 -10.06
N ILE A 109 4.65 0.84 -10.43
CA ILE A 109 5.60 -0.10 -9.83
C ILE A 109 5.76 0.17 -8.34
N HIS A 110 5.89 1.43 -7.91
CA HIS A 110 5.99 1.78 -6.48
C HIS A 110 4.73 1.34 -5.72
N LEU A 111 3.57 1.83 -6.16
CA LEU A 111 2.29 1.60 -5.49
C LEU A 111 1.87 0.12 -5.50
N PHE A 112 2.05 -0.57 -6.61
CA PHE A 112 1.74 -1.99 -6.71
C PHE A 112 2.77 -2.84 -5.98
N GLY A 113 4.04 -2.44 -5.98
CA GLY A 113 5.10 -3.05 -5.18
C GLY A 113 4.76 -3.06 -3.69
N ASP A 114 4.37 -1.90 -3.15
CA ASP A 114 3.96 -1.76 -1.74
C ASP A 114 2.84 -2.71 -1.35
N ARG A 115 1.82 -2.79 -2.20
CA ARG A 115 0.62 -3.57 -1.91
C ARG A 115 0.85 -5.06 -2.13
N ALA A 116 1.48 -5.43 -3.24
CA ALA A 116 1.71 -6.82 -3.61
C ALA A 116 2.76 -7.49 -2.72
N LEU A 117 3.92 -6.84 -2.55
CA LEU A 117 5.08 -7.45 -1.88
C LEU A 117 5.04 -7.22 -0.37
N PHE A 118 4.77 -5.99 0.06
CA PHE A 118 4.80 -5.63 1.48
C PHE A 118 3.43 -5.68 2.14
N GLY A 119 2.32 -5.65 1.39
CA GLY A 119 0.99 -5.55 1.98
C GLY A 119 0.74 -4.19 2.65
N ASN A 120 1.49 -3.17 2.24
CA ASN A 120 1.34 -1.80 2.72
C ASN A 120 0.23 -1.11 1.92
N PHE A 121 -0.88 -0.85 2.61
CA PHE A 121 -1.98 -0.05 2.08
C PHE A 121 -1.98 1.32 2.74
N LEU A 122 -3.05 2.09 2.55
CA LEU A 122 -3.28 3.33 3.28
C LEU A 122 -3.23 3.07 4.80
N LYS A 123 -2.51 3.94 5.51
CA LYS A 123 -2.35 3.92 6.96
C LYS A 123 -3.67 4.32 7.63
N PRO A 124 -4.27 3.43 8.44
CA PRO A 124 -5.44 3.78 9.23
C PRO A 124 -5.07 4.79 10.32
N PHE A 125 -5.87 5.84 10.49
CA PHE A 125 -5.61 6.88 11.50
C PHE A 125 -5.75 6.41 12.96
N GLY A 126 -6.37 5.25 13.18
CA GLY A 126 -6.54 4.64 14.50
C GLY A 126 -5.44 3.65 14.89
N LEU A 127 -4.46 3.42 14.03
CA LEU A 127 -3.31 2.55 14.32
C LEU A 127 -2.03 3.37 14.44
N ARG A 128 -0.98 2.76 15.00
CA ARG A 128 0.37 3.34 15.03
C ARG A 128 0.87 3.58 13.61
N PHE A 129 1.80 4.53 13.46
CA PHE A 129 2.30 4.92 12.14
C PHE A 129 3.08 3.75 11.54
N GLU A 130 4.05 3.19 12.27
CA GLU A 130 4.65 1.92 11.90
C GLU A 130 3.78 0.73 12.33
N PRO A 131 3.79 -0.38 11.58
CA PRO A 131 2.97 -1.54 11.90
C PRO A 131 3.34 -2.11 13.28
N GLU A 132 2.41 -2.05 14.22
CA GLU A 132 2.47 -2.68 15.54
C GLU A 132 1.15 -3.38 15.83
N ALA A 133 1.21 -4.61 16.34
CA ALA A 133 0.01 -5.39 16.56
C ALA A 133 -0.88 -4.73 17.62
N HIS A 134 -2.05 -4.26 17.21
CA HIS A 134 -3.01 -3.61 18.09
C HIS A 134 -3.74 -4.65 18.95
N GLN A 135 -3.85 -4.41 20.25
CA GLN A 135 -4.45 -5.39 21.18
C GLN A 135 -5.89 -5.75 20.81
N ALA A 136 -6.71 -4.76 20.44
CA ALA A 136 -8.08 -5.01 20.01
C ALA A 136 -8.16 -5.90 18.76
N TYR A 137 -7.24 -5.70 17.79
CA TYR A 137 -7.17 -6.53 16.59
C TYR A 137 -6.79 -7.97 16.94
N ARG A 138 -5.82 -8.17 17.85
CA ARG A 138 -5.44 -9.50 18.33
C ARG A 138 -6.61 -10.24 18.99
N ARG A 139 -7.38 -9.53 19.82
CA ARG A 139 -8.56 -10.11 20.49
C ARG A 139 -9.60 -10.54 19.48
N PHE A 140 -9.96 -9.64 18.57
CA PHE A 140 -10.88 -9.94 17.47
C PHE A 140 -10.41 -11.14 16.64
N HIS A 141 -9.15 -11.15 16.20
CA HIS A 141 -8.60 -12.23 15.37
C HIS A 141 -8.66 -13.59 16.09
N SER A 142 -8.33 -13.61 17.39
CA SER A 142 -8.45 -14.80 18.23
C SER A 142 -9.90 -15.30 18.27
N GLU A 143 -10.84 -14.44 18.68
CA GLU A 143 -12.26 -14.78 18.81
C GLU A 143 -12.85 -15.25 17.46
N PHE A 144 -12.54 -14.53 16.37
CA PHE A 144 -13.01 -14.84 15.03
C PHE A 144 -12.46 -16.17 14.50
N THR A 145 -11.18 -16.47 14.76
CA THR A 145 -10.56 -17.72 14.30
C THR A 145 -11.09 -18.91 15.11
N THR A 146 -11.27 -18.76 16.42
CA THR A 146 -11.87 -19.82 17.25
C THR A 146 -13.34 -20.09 16.88
N ALA A 147 -14.09 -19.05 16.53
CA ALA A 147 -15.47 -19.20 16.07
C ALA A 147 -15.59 -19.76 14.64
N ALA A 148 -14.49 -19.89 13.89
CA ALA A 148 -14.52 -20.43 12.54
C ALA A 148 -14.55 -21.98 12.57
N PRO A 149 -15.62 -22.64 12.09
CA PRO A 149 -15.65 -24.09 11.94
C PRO A 149 -14.41 -24.64 11.23
N THR A 150 -13.74 -25.56 11.91
CA THR A 150 -12.69 -26.42 11.37
C THR A 150 -13.32 -27.51 10.51
N GLY A 151 -13.70 -27.15 9.28
CA GLY A 151 -14.01 -28.10 8.21
C GLY A 151 -15.50 -28.25 7.86
N GLY A 152 -15.77 -28.25 6.55
CA GLY A 152 -16.82 -29.06 5.94
C GLY A 152 -18.25 -28.53 5.93
N ASN A 153 -18.51 -27.26 5.64
CA ASN A 153 -19.81 -26.90 5.05
C ASN A 153 -19.74 -25.58 4.27
N ASP A 154 -20.03 -25.64 2.97
CA ASP A 154 -20.12 -24.52 2.00
C ASP A 154 -21.34 -23.62 2.23
N ALA A 155 -21.75 -23.42 3.48
CA ALA A 155 -22.87 -22.55 3.81
C ALA A 155 -22.37 -21.15 4.17
N LEU A 156 -22.92 -20.14 3.48
CA LEU A 156 -22.70 -18.73 3.79
C LEU A 156 -23.15 -18.47 5.23
N ARG A 157 -22.23 -17.98 6.08
CA ARG A 157 -22.54 -17.71 7.50
C ARG A 157 -23.46 -16.50 7.61
N THR A 158 -24.74 -16.74 7.82
CA THR A 158 -25.67 -15.72 8.30
C THR A 158 -25.40 -15.49 9.79
N VAL A 159 -25.17 -14.23 10.15
CA VAL A 159 -25.17 -13.79 11.55
C VAL A 159 -26.64 -13.66 11.96
N THR A 160 -27.12 -14.54 12.84
CA THR A 160 -28.37 -14.35 13.59
C THR A 160 -28.14 -13.43 14.77
#